data_AF-A0A3B9C2C6-F1
#
_entry.id   AF-A0A3B9C2C6-F1
#
_cell.length_a   1.000
_cell.length_b   1.000
_cell.length_c   1.000
_cell.angle_alpha   90.00
_cell.angle_beta   90.00
_cell.angle_gamma   90.00
#
_symmetry.space_group_name_H-M   'P 1'
#
loop_
_entity.id
_entity.type
_entity.pdbx_description
1 polymer ?
#
loop_
_entity_poly.entity_id
_entity_poly.type
_entity_poly.pdbx_seq_one_letter_code
_entity_poly.pdbx_strand_id
1 'polypeptide(L)'
;MIGSEGNLGIVSSMVLRVLPLSKYQIIFLAPFDSAEQACWAVNALFLAGQTPSVEPLAFKFSSNLTGLPFQHDETVKAYLLIEADGFDLSEAEKSIEAIY
;
A
#
# COMPACT_ATOMS: atom_id res chain seq x y z
N MET A 1 22.77 -13.58 7.87
CA MET A 1 21.68 -14.57 8.08
C MET A 1 20.36 -13.84 8.08
N ILE A 2 19.31 -14.42 7.50
CA ILE A 2 17.97 -13.81 7.42
C ILE A 2 17.10 -14.44 8.51
N GLY A 3 16.43 -13.63 9.33
CA GLY A 3 15.52 -14.11 10.37
C GLY A 3 16.18 -14.74 11.61
N SER A 4 17.48 -14.52 11.83
CA SER A 4 18.19 -15.08 13.00
C SER A 4 18.03 -14.26 14.28
N GLU A 5 17.49 -13.03 14.18
CA GLU A 5 17.28 -12.10 15.31
C GLU A 5 18.51 -11.88 16.20
N GLY A 6 19.72 -12.13 15.67
CA GLY A 6 20.98 -12.02 16.42
C GLY A 6 21.38 -13.27 17.22
N ASN A 7 20.55 -14.31 17.27
CA ASN A 7 20.83 -15.54 18.04
C ASN A 7 21.87 -16.46 17.36
N LEU A 8 22.03 -16.32 16.05
CA LEU A 8 22.89 -17.20 15.24
C LEU A 8 24.17 -16.51 14.73
N GLY A 9 24.45 -15.31 15.22
CA GLY A 9 25.65 -14.55 14.89
C GLY A 9 25.38 -13.09 14.52
N ILE A 10 26.46 -12.35 14.30
CA ILE A 10 26.44 -10.91 13.98
C ILE A 10 26.64 -10.73 12.47
N VAL A 11 25.73 -10.03 11.80
CA VAL A 11 25.92 -9.66 10.39
C VAL A 11 26.72 -8.36 10.32
N SER A 12 27.95 -8.43 9.79
CA SER A 12 28.87 -7.28 9.68
C SER A 12 28.87 -6.60 8.31
N SER A 13 28.44 -7.31 7.27
CA SER A 13 28.37 -6.79 5.90
C SER A 13 27.27 -7.50 5.11
N MET A 14 26.70 -6.81 4.13
CA MET A 14 25.66 -7.32 3.24
C MET A 14 25.85 -6.75 1.84
N VAL A 15 25.60 -7.57 0.82
CA VAL A 15 25.47 -7.13 -0.57
C VAL A 15 23.99 -7.13 -0.92
N LEU A 16 23.46 -5.98 -1.30
CA LEU A 16 22.04 -5.79 -1.61
C LEU A 16 21.84 -5.53 -3.10
N ARG A 17 20.71 -6.00 -3.63
CA ARG A 17 20.25 -5.61 -4.97
C ARG A 17 19.51 -4.27 -4.85
N VAL A 18 20.07 -3.23 -5.46
CA VAL A 18 19.42 -1.92 -5.57
C VAL A 18 18.48 -1.94 -6.76
N LEU A 19 17.21 -1.60 -6.54
CA LEU A 19 16.25 -1.36 -7.62
C LEU A 19 16.32 0.10 -8.06
N PRO A 20 16.15 0.39 -9.37
CA PRO A 20 16.08 1.77 -9.85
C PRO A 20 14.90 2.51 -9.19
N LEU A 21 15.14 3.77 -8.81
CA LEU A 21 14.10 4.63 -8.26
C LEU A 21 13.10 4.99 -9.37
N SER A 22 11.82 4.72 -9.12
CA SER A 22 10.73 5.13 -10.00
C SER A 22 10.71 6.66 -10.17
N LYS A 23 10.36 7.15 -11.37
CA LYS A 23 10.24 8.60 -11.62
C LYS A 23 8.91 9.16 -11.14
N TYR A 24 7.87 8.34 -11.16
CA TYR A 24 6.52 8.71 -10.79
C TYR A 24 6.02 7.71 -9.76
N GLN A 25 5.43 8.24 -8.69
CA GLN A 25 4.74 7.48 -7.66
C GLN A 25 3.39 8.13 -7.49
N ILE A 26 2.33 7.33 -7.64
CA ILE A 26 0.96 7.79 -7.44
C ILE A 26 0.31 6.92 -6.37
N ILE A 27 -0.34 7.59 -5.42
CA ILE A 27 -1.02 6.95 -4.29
C ILE A 27 -2.50 7.25 -4.41
N PHE A 28 -3.31 6.20 -4.47
CA PHE A 28 -4.76 6.26 -4.46
C PHE A 28 -5.31 5.72 -3.15
N LEU A 29 -6.32 6.40 -2.61
CA LEU A 29 -7.05 5.97 -1.43
C LEU A 29 -8.49 5.61 -1.87
N ALA A 30 -8.82 4.33 -1.82
CA ALA A 30 -10.14 3.82 -2.18
C ALA A 30 -10.93 3.41 -0.92
N PRO A 31 -12.09 4.03 -0.65
CA PRO A 31 -12.96 3.63 0.47
C PRO A 31 -13.81 2.40 0.11
N PHE A 32 -14.00 1.51 1.08
CA PHE A 32 -14.87 0.33 0.97
C PHE A 32 -15.87 0.29 2.13
N ASP A 33 -17.09 -0.17 1.84
CA ASP A 33 -18.19 -0.35 2.81
C ASP A 33 -18.03 -1.62 3.67
N SER A 34 -17.18 -2.57 3.25
CA SER A 34 -16.85 -3.78 3.99
C SER A 34 -15.38 -4.18 3.84
N ALA A 35 -14.82 -4.79 4.89
CA ALA A 35 -13.46 -5.32 4.86
C ALA A 35 -13.33 -6.48 3.86
N GLU A 36 -14.39 -7.29 3.69
CA GLU A 36 -14.39 -8.36 2.69
C GLU A 36 -14.20 -7.79 1.29
N GLN A 37 -14.98 -6.77 0.89
CA GLN A 37 -14.85 -6.16 -0.45
C GLN A 37 -13.45 -5.59 -0.68
N ALA A 38 -12.87 -4.94 0.32
CA ALA A 38 -11.47 -4.49 0.25
C ALA A 38 -10.51 -5.67 0.01
N CYS A 39 -10.69 -6.81 0.70
CA CYS A 39 -9.89 -8.02 0.48
C CYS A 39 -10.07 -8.62 -0.93
N TRP A 40 -11.28 -8.58 -1.51
CA TRP A 40 -11.51 -9.00 -2.89
C TRP A 40 -10.74 -8.11 -3.89
N ALA A 41 -10.78 -6.79 -3.68
CA ALA A 41 -10.03 -5.84 -4.49
C ALA A 41 -8.52 -6.08 -4.38
N VAL A 42 -8.00 -6.30 -3.16
CA VAL A 42 -6.59 -6.66 -2.93
C VAL A 42 -6.19 -7.88 -3.74
N ASN A 43 -6.98 -8.94 -3.69
CA ASN A 43 -6.70 -10.17 -4.42
C ASN A 43 -6.66 -9.92 -5.94
N ALA A 44 -7.63 -9.17 -6.48
CA ALA A 44 -7.64 -8.82 -7.90
C ALA A 44 -6.40 -8.01 -8.31
N LEU A 45 -5.98 -7.06 -7.49
CA LEU A 45 -4.78 -6.24 -7.71
C LEU A 45 -3.49 -7.05 -7.66
N PHE A 46 -3.37 -7.94 -6.67
CA PHE A 46 -2.24 -8.85 -6.57
C PHE A 46 -2.12 -9.75 -7.82
N LEU A 47 -3.25 -10.27 -8.32
CA LEU A 47 -3.27 -11.05 -9.56
C LEU A 47 -2.90 -10.23 -10.80
N ALA A 48 -3.18 -8.93 -10.79
CA ALA A 48 -2.75 -7.98 -11.82
C ALA A 48 -1.27 -7.54 -11.68
N GLY A 49 -0.55 -8.05 -10.68
CA GLY A 49 0.86 -7.72 -10.45
C GLY A 49 1.09 -6.41 -9.68
N GLN A 50 0.05 -5.82 -9.11
CA GLN A 50 0.13 -4.61 -8.29
C GLN A 50 0.21 -4.97 -6.80
N THR A 51 0.84 -4.11 -6.00
CA THR A 51 1.01 -4.33 -4.55
C THR A 51 0.19 -3.33 -3.74
N PRO A 52 -1.06 -3.66 -3.39
CA PRO A 52 -1.89 -2.81 -2.54
C PRO A 52 -1.59 -2.99 -1.04
N SER A 53 -1.99 -2.00 -0.24
CA SER A 53 -2.00 -2.07 1.22
C SER A 53 -3.39 -1.76 1.77
N VAL A 54 -3.89 -2.56 2.71
CA VAL A 54 -5.21 -2.36 3.34
C VAL A 54 -5.02 -1.76 4.73
N GLU A 55 -5.76 -0.70 5.03
CA GLU A 55 -5.76 -0.05 6.34
C GLU A 55 -7.19 0.08 6.87
N PRO A 56 -7.72 -0.94 7.58
CA PRO A 56 -9.11 -0.94 8.03
C PRO A 56 -9.44 0.18 9.03
N LEU A 57 -8.48 0.60 9.85
CA LEU A 57 -8.73 1.55 10.96
C LEU A 57 -7.63 2.61 11.18
N ALA A 58 -6.47 2.49 10.51
CA ALA A 58 -5.33 3.37 10.79
C ALA A 58 -5.60 4.84 10.49
N PHE A 59 -6.40 5.16 9.46
CA PHE A 59 -6.78 6.55 9.14
C PHE A 59 -7.65 7.19 10.23
N LYS A 60 -8.64 6.45 10.75
CA LYS A 60 -9.52 6.95 11.82
C LYS A 60 -8.72 7.19 13.10
N PHE A 61 -7.85 6.25 13.48
CA PHE A 61 -7.02 6.41 14.68
C PHE A 61 -5.95 7.48 14.53
N SER A 62 -5.27 7.55 13.39
CA SER A 62 -4.23 8.56 13.14
C SER A 62 -4.79 9.98 13.11
N SER A 63 -5.96 10.20 12.49
CA SER A 63 -6.63 11.50 12.50
C SER A 63 -6.99 11.95 13.92
N ASN A 64 -7.56 11.06 14.73
CA ASN A 64 -7.89 11.35 16.13
C ASN A 64 -6.64 11.67 16.98
N LEU A 65 -5.53 10.96 16.73
CA LEU A 65 -4.30 11.12 17.52
C LEU A 65 -3.49 12.36 17.11
N THR A 66 -3.49 12.71 15.83
CA THR A 66 -2.71 13.83 15.27
C THR A 66 -3.48 15.14 15.21
N GLY A 67 -4.81 15.10 15.32
CA GLY A 67 -5.68 16.25 15.12
C GLY A 67 -5.78 16.70 13.65
N LEU A 68 -5.26 15.91 12.70
CA LEU A 68 -5.36 16.20 11.28
C LEU A 68 -6.81 16.01 10.83
N PRO A 69 -7.41 16.99 10.11
CA PRO A 69 -8.76 16.88 9.62
C PRO A 69 -8.82 15.86 8.48
N PHE A 70 -9.30 14.66 8.78
CA PHE A 70 -9.64 13.64 7.79
C PHE A 70 -11.15 13.37 7.89
N GLN A 71 -11.90 13.70 6.84
CA GLN A 71 -13.33 13.44 6.81
C GLN A 71 -13.56 11.94 6.65
N HIS A 72 -14.01 11.30 7.73
CA HIS A 72 -14.34 9.89 7.74
C HIS A 72 -15.85 9.72 7.57
N ASP A 73 -16.27 9.11 6.47
CA ASP A 73 -17.65 8.66 6.30
C ASP A 73 -17.86 7.39 7.14
N GLU A 74 -18.88 7.40 8.01
CA GLU A 74 -19.25 6.29 8.89
C GLU A 74 -19.64 5.00 8.13
N THR A 75 -20.03 5.14 6.86
CA THR A 75 -20.34 4.02 5.97
C THR A 75 -19.07 3.28 5.51
N VAL A 76 -17.91 3.94 5.54
CA VAL A 76 -16.63 3.37 5.11
C VAL A 76 -16.04 2.54 6.25
N LYS A 77 -15.92 1.23 6.02
CA LYS A 77 -15.38 0.28 7.00
C LYS A 77 -13.93 -0.12 6.75
N ALA A 78 -13.41 0.16 5.56
CA ALA A 78 -12.00 -0.05 5.24
C ALA A 78 -11.51 0.97 4.21
N TYR A 79 -10.23 1.32 4.30
CA TYR A 79 -9.54 2.04 3.25
C TYR A 79 -8.48 1.15 2.62
N LEU A 80 -8.41 1.19 1.30
CA LEU A 80 -7.36 0.54 0.52
C LEU A 80 -6.44 1.63 -0.02
N LEU A 81 -5.16 1.53 0.31
CA LEU A 81 -4.11 2.31 -0.31
C LEU A 81 -3.56 1.52 -1.51
N ILE A 82 -3.54 2.16 -2.66
CA ILE A 82 -3.00 1.59 -3.89
C ILE A 82 -1.83 2.46 -4.33
N GLU A 83 -0.66 1.86 -4.42
CA GLU A 83 0.55 2.52 -4.87
C GLU A 83 0.90 2.03 -6.28
N ALA A 84 1.06 2.98 -7.19
CA ALA A 84 1.51 2.72 -8.55
C ALA A 84 2.79 3.49 -8.81
N ASP A 85 3.84 2.75 -9.17
CA ASP A 85 5.14 3.27 -9.53
C ASP A 85 5.38 3.09 -11.03
N GLY A 86 5.87 4.13 -11.70
CA GLY A 86 6.19 4.07 -13.13
C GLY A 86 7.40 4.92 -13.53
N PHE A 87 8.11 4.47 -14.56
CA PHE A 87 9.13 5.29 -15.22
C PHE A 87 8.52 6.33 -16.19
N ASP A 88 7.26 6.09 -16.58
CA ASP A 88 6.39 6.99 -17.34
C ASP A 88 5.09 7.24 -16.56
N LEU A 89 4.58 8.47 -16.60
CA LEU A 89 3.32 8.85 -15.93
C LEU A 89 2.13 8.04 -16.48
N SER A 90 2.09 7.83 -17.79
CA SER A 90 1.00 7.08 -18.43
C SER A 90 1.01 5.60 -18.06
N GLU A 91 2.17 5.01 -17.73
CA GLU A 91 2.25 3.64 -17.22
C GLU A 91 1.70 3.55 -15.79
N ALA A 92 2.03 4.52 -14.94
CA ALA A 92 1.50 4.60 -13.60
C ALA A 92 -0.03 4.79 -13.63
N GLU A 93 -0.54 5.72 -14.43
CA GLU A 93 -1.98 5.99 -14.57
C GLU A 93 -2.78 4.77 -15.09
N LYS A 94 -2.28 4.10 -16.14
CA LYS A 94 -2.94 2.89 -16.68
C LYS A 94 -3.05 1.75 -15.68
N SER A 95 -2.06 1.63 -14.80
CA SER A 95 -2.09 0.61 -13.75
C SER A 95 -3.29 0.82 -12.82
N ILE A 96 -3.66 2.08 -12.58
CA ILE A 96 -4.79 2.43 -11.72
C ILE A 96 -6.12 2.34 -12.47
N GLU A 97 -6.18 2.70 -13.75
CA GLU A 97 -7.41 2.52 -14.56
C GLU A 97 -7.85 1.05 -14.64
N ALA A 98 -6.92 0.10 -14.64
CA ALA A 98 -7.23 -1.33 -14.67
C ALA A 98 -7.94 -1.86 -13.41
N ILE A 99 -8.08 -1.02 -12.38
CA ILE A 99 -8.67 -1.35 -11.07
C ILE A 99 -10.18 -1.01 -11.04
N TYR A 100 -10.64 -0.15 -11.95
CA TYR A 100 -12.01 0.35 -12.05
C TYR A 100 -12.79 -0.34 -13.18
#